data_AF-A0A2N4XCW9-F1
#
_entry.id   AF-A0A2N4XCW9-F1
#
_cell.length_a   1.000
_cell.length_b   1.000
_cell.length_c   1.000
_cell.angle_alpha   90.00
_cell.angle_beta   90.00
_cell.angle_gamma   90.00
#
_symmetry.space_group_name_H-M   'P 1'
#
loop_
_entity.id
_entity.type
_entity.pdbx_description
1 polymer ?
#
loop_
_entity_poly.entity_id
_entity_poly.type
_entity_poly.pdbx_seq_one_letter_code
_entity_poly.pdbx_strand_id
1 'polypeptide(L)'
;MKTIITFFFLTLFLTSCDKHREICCDIVDTAIEVSVLKKDTNIDLLNQNQPGHYVFGDIALEYASANNQKWPINLMPYNKPLLFQQNGKYYMRVFASMHESPGDINKVKIYWTDNDVDVITFHIKNDKTMSITEKILVNDKLMWTQADGERVITILK
;
A
#
# COMPACT_ATOMS: atom_id res chain seq x y z
N MET A 1 58.85 -15.08 -30.81
CA MET A 1 57.37 -15.22 -30.83
C MET A 1 56.80 -15.90 -29.56
N LYS A 2 57.41 -15.72 -28.37
CA LYS A 2 56.86 -16.28 -27.11
C LYS A 2 56.35 -15.20 -26.14
N THR A 3 56.70 -13.93 -26.37
CA THR A 3 56.37 -12.81 -25.49
C THR A 3 55.05 -12.11 -25.85
N ILE A 4 54.51 -12.35 -27.05
CA ILE A 4 53.26 -11.71 -27.52
C ILE A 4 52.02 -12.43 -26.96
N ILE A 5 52.13 -13.71 -26.62
CA ILE A 5 51.01 -14.54 -26.14
C ILE A 5 50.61 -14.12 -24.71
N THR A 6 51.54 -13.64 -23.90
CA THR A 6 51.27 -13.23 -22.51
C THR A 6 50.43 -11.94 -22.43
N PHE A 7 50.51 -11.07 -23.45
CA PHE A 7 49.76 -9.81 -23.45
C PHE A 7 48.28 -10.01 -23.86
N PHE A 8 47.98 -11.08 -24.61
CA PHE A 8 46.61 -11.38 -25.06
C PHE A 8 45.74 -12.01 -23.97
N PHE A 9 46.35 -12.64 -22.96
CA PHE A 9 45.62 -13.20 -21.81
C PHE A 9 45.29 -12.17 -20.73
N LEU A 10 45.99 -11.03 -20.68
CA LEU A 10 45.78 -10.01 -19.64
C LEU A 10 44.56 -9.11 -19.92
N THR A 11 44.17 -8.95 -21.19
CA THR A 11 43.03 -8.11 -21.58
C THR A 11 41.67 -8.81 -21.40
N LEU A 12 41.64 -10.14 -21.31
CA LEU A 12 40.42 -10.93 -21.11
C LEU A 12 39.89 -10.92 -19.66
N PHE A 13 40.68 -10.44 -18.69
CA PHE A 13 40.24 -10.34 -17.29
C PHE A 13 39.64 -8.97 -16.91
N LEU A 14 39.68 -7.98 -17.82
CA LEU A 14 39.17 -6.63 -17.55
C LEU A 14 37.74 -6.38 -18.05
N THR A 15 37.09 -7.39 -18.66
CA THR A 15 35.67 -7.31 -19.06
C THR A 15 34.75 -8.01 -18.06
N SER A 16 35.11 -8.02 -16.76
CA SER A 16 34.12 -8.25 -15.71
C SER A 16 33.22 -7.01 -15.63
N CYS A 17 32.35 -6.89 -16.64
CA CYS A 17 31.20 -6.02 -16.64
C CYS A 17 30.39 -6.39 -15.41
N ASP A 18 30.49 -5.58 -14.35
CA ASP A 18 29.57 -5.68 -13.24
C ASP A 18 28.19 -5.51 -13.85
N LYS A 19 27.45 -6.62 -13.90
CA LYS A 19 26.06 -6.59 -14.33
C LYS A 19 25.37 -5.65 -13.36
N HIS A 20 25.09 -4.43 -13.81
CA HIS A 20 23.95 -3.67 -13.33
C HIS A 20 22.76 -4.61 -13.44
N ARG A 21 22.49 -5.36 -12.38
CA ARG A 21 21.19 -5.97 -12.17
C ARG A 21 20.28 -4.77 -12.02
N GLU A 22 19.55 -4.46 -13.09
CA GLU A 22 18.26 -3.82 -12.92
C GLU A 22 17.58 -4.58 -11.78
N ILE A 23 17.33 -3.89 -10.68
CA ILE A 23 16.41 -4.33 -9.65
C ILE A 23 15.04 -4.23 -10.34
N CYS A 24 14.77 -5.14 -11.28
CA CYS A 24 13.45 -5.27 -11.84
C CYS A 24 12.66 -6.04 -10.81
N CYS A 25 11.51 -5.44 -10.54
CA CYS A 25 10.33 -6.15 -10.10
C CYS A 25 10.32 -6.37 -8.58
N ASP A 26 10.32 -5.26 -7.84
CA ASP A 26 9.83 -5.25 -6.47
C ASP A 26 8.38 -5.76 -6.47
N ILE A 27 8.15 -6.91 -5.85
CA ILE A 27 6.79 -7.37 -5.58
C ILE A 27 6.26 -6.50 -4.45
N VAL A 28 5.43 -5.52 -4.82
CA VAL A 28 4.76 -4.62 -3.88
C VAL A 28 3.36 -5.17 -3.63
N ASP A 29 3.22 -5.96 -2.57
CA ASP A 29 1.93 -6.49 -2.14
C ASP A 29 1.52 -5.87 -0.81
N THR A 30 1.19 -4.58 -0.87
CA THR A 30 1.01 -3.74 0.33
C THR A 30 -0.41 -3.20 0.51
N ALA A 31 -1.33 -3.50 -0.41
CA ALA A 31 -2.70 -3.01 -0.35
C ALA A 31 -3.54 -3.76 0.71
N ILE A 32 -4.55 -3.09 1.25
CA ILE A 32 -5.62 -3.70 2.01
C ILE A 32 -6.99 -3.30 1.46
N GLU A 33 -7.99 -4.10 1.74
CA GLU A 33 -9.38 -3.84 1.41
C GLU A 33 -10.14 -3.53 2.70
N VAL A 34 -10.81 -2.39 2.72
CA VAL A 34 -11.45 -1.83 3.91
C VAL A 34 -12.95 -1.79 3.66
N SER A 35 -13.72 -2.52 4.45
CA SER A 35 -15.16 -2.29 4.58
C SER A 35 -15.44 -1.39 5.78
N VAL A 36 -16.53 -0.62 5.71
CA VAL A 36 -16.90 0.30 6.78
C VAL A 36 -18.36 0.09 7.13
N LEU A 37 -18.62 -0.28 8.38
CA LEU A 37 -19.96 -0.58 8.86
C LEU A 37 -20.33 0.35 10.00
N LYS A 38 -21.58 0.78 10.03
CA LYS A 38 -22.16 1.43 11.21
C LYS A 38 -22.26 0.40 12.34
N LYS A 39 -21.63 0.67 13.48
CA LYS A 39 -21.41 -0.25 14.60
C LYS A 39 -22.70 -0.88 15.14
N ASP A 40 -23.76 -0.08 15.26
CA ASP A 40 -25.00 -0.53 15.90
C ASP A 40 -25.95 -1.26 14.93
N THR A 41 -25.83 -1.02 13.62
CA THR A 41 -26.81 -1.50 12.63
C THR A 41 -26.20 -2.37 11.53
N ASN A 42 -24.87 -2.47 11.46
CA ASN A 42 -24.12 -3.13 10.38
C ASN A 42 -24.45 -2.58 8.98
N ILE A 43 -24.94 -1.34 8.87
CA ILE A 43 -25.16 -0.69 7.58
C ILE A 43 -23.79 -0.42 6.93
N ASP A 44 -23.63 -0.82 5.68
CA ASP A 44 -22.44 -0.53 4.87
C ASP A 44 -22.40 0.96 4.51
N LEU A 45 -21.44 1.67 5.11
CA LEU A 45 -21.27 3.11 4.95
C LEU A 45 -20.56 3.49 3.64
N LEU A 46 -20.05 2.53 2.88
CA LEU A 46 -19.53 2.77 1.53
C LEU A 46 -20.61 2.57 0.46
N ASN A 47 -21.74 1.93 0.79
CA ASN A 47 -22.84 1.74 -0.14
C ASN A 47 -23.63 3.05 -0.35
N GLN A 48 -23.49 3.67 -1.51
CA GLN A 48 -24.13 4.96 -1.85
C GLN A 48 -25.67 4.91 -1.87
N ASN A 49 -26.28 3.71 -1.79
CA ASN A 49 -27.73 3.55 -1.69
C ASN A 49 -28.24 3.45 -0.24
N GLN A 50 -27.35 3.47 0.76
CA GLN A 50 -27.73 3.38 2.17
C GLN A 50 -27.87 4.76 2.81
N PRO A 51 -28.78 4.95 3.78
CA PRO A 51 -28.88 6.21 4.50
C PRO A 51 -27.62 6.45 5.35
N GLY A 52 -27.06 7.65 5.25
CA GLY A 52 -25.86 8.04 6.01
C GLY A 52 -24.55 7.46 5.50
N HIS A 53 -24.50 6.99 4.25
CA HIS A 53 -23.25 6.60 3.60
C HIS A 53 -22.26 7.76 3.50
N TYR A 54 -20.97 7.45 3.43
CA TYR A 54 -19.95 8.42 3.07
C TYR A 54 -20.02 8.73 1.58
N VAL A 55 -20.10 10.02 1.26
CA VAL A 55 -20.07 10.49 -0.13
C VAL A 55 -18.65 10.32 -0.65
N PHE A 56 -18.47 9.56 -1.73
CA PHE A 56 -17.14 9.22 -2.24
C PHE A 56 -16.28 10.44 -2.61
N GLY A 57 -16.90 11.55 -3.03
CA GLY A 57 -16.20 12.79 -3.34
C GLY A 57 -15.59 13.49 -2.12
N ASP A 58 -16.06 13.17 -0.92
CA ASP A 58 -15.61 13.78 0.34
C ASP A 58 -14.51 12.96 1.02
N ILE A 59 -14.32 11.70 0.59
CA ILE A 59 -13.29 10.82 1.13
C ILE A 59 -11.92 11.24 0.59
N ALA A 60 -10.98 11.48 1.51
CA ALA A 60 -9.61 11.82 1.16
C ALA A 60 -8.59 10.98 1.93
N LEU A 61 -7.44 10.73 1.29
CA LEU A 61 -6.30 10.06 1.90
C LEU A 61 -5.16 11.04 2.14
N GLU A 62 -4.44 10.87 3.23
CA GLU A 62 -3.19 11.57 3.52
C GLU A 62 -2.11 10.55 3.90
N TYR A 63 -0.97 10.62 3.24
CA TYR A 63 0.17 9.72 3.45
C TYR A 63 1.19 10.42 4.33
N ALA A 64 1.88 9.69 5.20
CA ALA A 64 2.91 10.28 6.06
C ALA A 64 4.04 10.96 5.25
N SER A 65 4.40 10.41 4.08
CA SER A 65 5.37 10.99 3.16
C SER A 65 4.94 12.33 2.53
N ALA A 66 3.64 12.65 2.56
CA ALA A 66 3.05 13.89 2.05
C ALA A 66 2.12 14.53 3.11
N ASN A 67 2.66 14.69 4.31
CA ASN A 67 1.91 15.21 5.45
C ASN A 67 1.25 16.58 5.13
N ASN A 68 0.02 16.78 5.62
CA ASN A 68 -0.85 17.93 5.34
C ASN A 68 -1.36 18.05 3.89
N GLN A 69 -1.17 17.04 3.04
CA GLN A 69 -1.78 16.99 1.72
C GLN A 69 -2.86 15.92 1.70
N LYS A 70 -4.13 16.36 1.63
CA LYS A 70 -5.29 15.48 1.44
C LYS A 70 -5.53 15.24 -0.05
N TRP A 71 -5.64 13.97 -0.43
CA TRP A 71 -5.85 13.54 -1.81
C TRP A 71 -7.26 12.95 -1.90
N PRO A 72 -8.20 13.63 -2.58
CA PRO A 72 -9.53 13.07 -2.82
C PRO A 72 -9.40 11.73 -3.53
N ILE A 73 -10.10 10.72 -3.03
CA ILE A 73 -9.94 9.33 -3.50
C ILE A 73 -10.28 9.18 -5.00
N ASN A 74 -11.22 9.99 -5.49
CA ASN A 74 -11.63 10.03 -6.90
C ASN A 74 -10.61 10.69 -7.84
N LEU A 75 -9.62 11.41 -7.31
CA LEU A 75 -8.56 12.07 -8.09
C LEU A 75 -7.23 11.30 -8.07
N MET A 76 -7.15 10.22 -7.29
CA MET A 76 -5.92 9.46 -7.18
C MET A 76 -5.64 8.66 -8.48
N PRO A 77 -4.43 8.76 -9.05
CA PRO A 77 -4.11 8.21 -10.37
C PRO A 77 -3.77 6.70 -10.31
N TYR A 78 -4.66 5.89 -9.75
CA TYR A 78 -4.49 4.43 -9.74
C TYR A 78 -5.16 3.78 -10.95
N ASN A 79 -4.51 2.75 -11.48
CA ASN A 79 -5.02 1.94 -12.58
C ASN A 79 -6.18 1.00 -12.15
N LYS A 80 -6.33 0.76 -10.85
CA LYS A 80 -7.40 -0.06 -10.27
C LYS A 80 -8.39 0.83 -9.52
N PRO A 81 -9.68 0.48 -9.49
CA PRO A 81 -10.66 1.21 -8.70
C PRO A 81 -10.27 1.15 -7.21
N LEU A 82 -10.25 2.32 -6.57
CA LEU A 82 -10.06 2.44 -5.13
C LEU A 82 -11.34 2.16 -4.34
N LEU A 83 -12.51 2.26 -4.98
CA LEU A 83 -13.80 1.92 -4.40
C LEU A 83 -14.48 0.91 -5.33
N PHE A 84 -14.89 -0.24 -4.80
CA PHE A 84 -15.46 -1.32 -5.60
C PHE A 84 -16.44 -2.16 -4.79
N GLN A 85 -17.24 -2.96 -5.48
CA GLN A 85 -18.18 -3.90 -4.86
C GLN A 85 -17.75 -5.34 -5.18
N GLN A 86 -17.76 -6.21 -4.17
CA GLN A 86 -17.50 -7.63 -4.32
C GLN A 86 -18.46 -8.43 -3.45
N ASN A 87 -19.16 -9.41 -4.05
CA ASN A 87 -20.14 -10.26 -3.36
C ASN A 87 -21.19 -9.46 -2.55
N GLY A 88 -21.66 -8.34 -3.11
CA GLY A 88 -22.66 -7.47 -2.49
C GLY A 88 -22.14 -6.51 -1.42
N LYS A 89 -20.86 -6.57 -1.04
CA LYS A 89 -20.22 -5.67 -0.06
C LYS A 89 -19.36 -4.62 -0.77
N TYR A 90 -19.33 -3.41 -0.23
CA TYR A 90 -18.49 -2.33 -0.75
C TYR A 90 -17.16 -2.29 0.02
N TYR A 91 -16.10 -2.04 -0.72
CA TYR A 91 -14.75 -1.97 -0.20
C TYR A 91 -14.02 -0.76 -0.75
N MET A 92 -13.15 -0.22 0.08
CA MET A 92 -12.14 0.74 -0.30
C MET A 92 -10.76 0.07 -0.28
N ARG A 93 -10.03 0.14 -1.39
CA ARG A 93 -8.64 -0.31 -1.45
C ARG A 93 -7.72 0.80 -0.97
N VAL A 94 -6.88 0.51 0.01
CA VAL A 94 -5.88 1.43 0.54
C VAL A 94 -4.51 0.84 0.33
N PHE A 95 -3.62 1.60 -0.30
CA PHE A 95 -2.23 1.24 -0.50
C PHE A 95 -1.37 1.90 0.56
N ALA A 96 -0.31 1.21 1.00
CA ALA A 96 0.78 1.86 1.71
C ALA A 96 1.50 2.89 0.81
N SER A 97 2.14 3.90 1.41
CA SER A 97 3.03 4.79 0.64
C SER A 97 4.22 3.98 0.11
N MET A 98 4.58 4.19 -1.16
CA MET A 98 5.80 3.61 -1.76
C MET A 98 7.03 4.51 -1.58
N HIS A 99 6.88 5.67 -0.94
CA HIS A 99 7.93 6.69 -0.82
C HIS A 99 8.62 6.71 0.54
N GLU A 100 8.19 5.87 1.47
CA GLU A 100 8.79 5.81 2.80
C GLU A 100 10.02 4.91 2.81
N SER A 101 10.99 5.22 3.67
CA SER A 101 12.21 4.44 3.75
C SER A 101 11.93 3.08 4.40
N PRO A 102 12.68 2.02 4.05
CA PRO A 102 12.56 0.76 4.76
C PRO A 102 12.78 0.91 6.27
N GLY A 103 11.80 0.51 7.07
CA GLY A 103 11.82 0.63 8.53
C GLY A 103 11.03 1.81 9.09
N ASP A 104 10.59 2.75 8.24
CA ASP A 104 9.65 3.80 8.62
C ASP A 104 8.24 3.21 8.84
N ILE A 105 7.46 3.88 9.70
CA ILE A 105 6.08 3.49 9.97
C ILE A 105 5.18 4.08 8.89
N ASN A 106 4.56 3.20 8.10
CA ASN A 106 3.72 3.60 7.00
C ASN A 106 2.31 3.89 7.44
N LYS A 107 1.96 5.17 7.46
CA LYS A 107 0.66 5.65 7.93
C LYS A 107 -0.11 6.30 6.79
N VAL A 108 -1.37 5.87 6.68
CA VAL A 108 -2.36 6.47 5.81
C VAL A 108 -3.51 6.93 6.68
N LYS A 109 -3.81 8.23 6.69
CA LYS A 109 -5.04 8.76 7.28
C LYS A 109 -6.14 8.72 6.24
N ILE A 110 -7.27 8.15 6.60
CA ILE A 110 -8.51 8.24 5.83
C ILE A 110 -9.37 9.30 6.50
N TYR A 111 -9.66 10.37 5.77
CA TYR A 111 -10.67 11.35 6.13
C TYR A 111 -11.98 10.91 5.46
N TRP A 112 -12.92 10.38 6.23
CA TRP A 112 -14.26 10.07 5.74
C TRP A 112 -15.11 11.32 5.62
N THR A 113 -14.88 12.24 6.56
CA THR A 113 -15.31 13.64 6.56
C THR A 113 -14.19 14.49 7.17
N ASP A 114 -14.35 15.80 7.28
CA ASP A 114 -13.34 16.66 7.93
C ASP A 114 -13.10 16.35 9.41
N ASN A 115 -14.10 15.80 10.11
CA ASN A 115 -14.03 15.52 11.55
C ASN A 115 -13.98 14.02 11.87
N ASP A 116 -14.03 13.16 10.86
CA ASP A 116 -14.05 11.71 11.03
C ASP A 116 -12.86 11.09 10.31
N VAL A 117 -11.87 10.66 11.09
CA VAL A 117 -10.56 10.24 10.60
C VAL A 117 -10.18 8.90 11.22
N ASP A 118 -9.76 7.96 10.38
CA ASP A 118 -9.04 6.77 10.82
C ASP A 118 -7.59 6.81 10.36
N VAL A 119 -6.71 6.24 11.15
CA VAL A 119 -5.30 6.06 10.82
C VAL A 119 -5.01 4.58 10.61
N ILE A 120 -4.67 4.21 9.38
CA ILE A 120 -4.17 2.88 9.06
C ILE A 120 -2.65 2.91 9.15
N THR A 121 -2.08 2.03 9.96
CA THR A 121 -0.65 1.82 10.06
C THR A 121 -0.29 0.47 9.44
N PHE A 122 0.51 0.50 8.38
CA PHE A 122 1.10 -0.65 7.73
C PHE A 122 2.49 -0.90 8.31
N HIS A 123 2.72 -2.13 8.74
CA HIS A 123 4.06 -2.61 9.05
C HIS A 123 4.53 -3.46 7.88
N ILE A 124 5.48 -2.90 7.14
CA ILE A 124 5.99 -3.50 5.91
C ILE A 124 7.36 -4.06 6.20
N LYS A 125 7.54 -5.33 5.88
CA LYS A 125 8.84 -5.95 5.79
C LYS A 125 9.36 -5.81 4.37
N ASN A 126 10.51 -5.16 4.27
CA ASN A 126 11.25 -5.03 3.03
C ASN A 126 12.39 -6.05 3.04
N ASP A 127 12.42 -6.92 2.04
CA ASP A 127 13.60 -7.67 1.61
C ASP A 127 14.06 -7.11 0.27
N LYS A 128 15.28 -7.41 -0.16
CA LYS A 128 15.97 -6.84 -1.33
C LYS A 128 15.17 -6.85 -2.65
N THR A 129 14.09 -7.63 -2.73
CA THR A 129 13.25 -7.78 -3.93
C THR A 129 11.76 -7.80 -3.62
N MET A 130 11.34 -7.57 -2.37
CA MET A 130 9.94 -7.71 -1.97
C MET A 130 9.57 -6.82 -0.80
N SER A 131 8.44 -6.14 -0.93
CA SER A 131 7.80 -5.38 0.14
C SER A 131 6.47 -6.03 0.48
N ILE A 132 6.39 -6.62 1.68
CA ILE A 132 5.20 -7.32 2.15
C ILE A 132 4.66 -6.70 3.42
N THR A 133 3.34 -6.51 3.49
CA THR A 133 2.67 -6.09 4.73
C THR A 133 2.60 -7.27 5.69
N GLU A 134 3.19 -7.13 6.89
CA GLU A 134 3.16 -8.16 7.94
C GLU A 134 1.98 -8.00 8.90
N LYS A 135 1.64 -6.75 9.23
CA LYS A 135 0.52 -6.42 10.13
C LYS A 135 -0.08 -5.05 9.82
N ILE A 136 -1.35 -4.90 10.18
CA ILE A 136 -2.13 -3.68 10.00
C ILE A 136 -2.77 -3.30 11.32
N LEU A 137 -2.59 -2.03 11.69
CA LEU A 137 -3.29 -1.42 12.80
C LEU A 137 -4.25 -0.35 12.27
N VAL A 138 -5.43 -0.25 12.87
CA VAL A 138 -6.38 0.85 12.65
C VAL A 138 -6.54 1.58 13.97
N ASN A 139 -6.23 2.87 14.01
CA ASN A 139 -6.23 3.69 15.23
C ASN A 139 -5.48 2.97 16.38
N ASP A 140 -4.26 2.51 16.08
CA ASP A 140 -3.36 1.78 16.99
C ASP A 140 -3.90 0.41 17.50
N LYS A 141 -5.03 -0.07 16.99
CA LYS A 141 -5.55 -1.41 17.27
C LYS A 141 -5.16 -2.40 16.18
N LEU A 142 -4.60 -3.55 16.55
CA LEU A 142 -4.31 -4.64 15.60
C LEU A 142 -5.60 -5.16 14.96
N MET A 143 -5.67 -5.13 13.62
CA MET A 143 -6.84 -5.56 12.85
C MET A 143 -6.54 -6.71 11.89
N TRP A 144 -5.27 -6.88 11.48
CA TRP A 144 -4.87 -7.94 10.57
C TRP A 144 -3.37 -8.28 10.71
N THR A 145 -3.02 -9.53 10.48
CA THR A 145 -1.67 -10.07 10.37
C THR A 145 -1.56 -10.98 9.15
N GLN A 146 -0.34 -11.20 8.66
CA GLN A 146 -0.08 -12.11 7.54
C GLN A 146 -0.67 -13.51 7.72
N ALA A 147 -0.81 -13.99 8.96
CA ALA A 147 -1.37 -15.31 9.26
C ALA A 147 -2.88 -15.41 8.97
N ASP A 148 -3.59 -14.28 8.88
CA ASP A 148 -5.04 -14.23 8.65
C ASP A 148 -5.40 -14.47 7.17
N GLY A 149 -4.42 -14.40 6.26
CA GLY A 149 -4.63 -14.64 4.83
C GLY A 149 -5.10 -13.40 4.07
N GLU A 150 -6.37 -13.37 3.66
CA GLU A 150 -6.92 -12.26 2.87
C GLU A 150 -6.82 -10.93 3.65
N ARG A 151 -6.35 -9.87 2.98
CA ARG A 151 -6.15 -8.53 3.57
C ARG A 151 -7.43 -7.70 3.55
N VAL A 152 -8.46 -8.23 4.19
CA VAL A 152 -9.75 -7.54 4.35
C VAL A 152 -9.90 -7.15 5.82
N ILE A 153 -10.15 -5.87 6.07
CA ILE A 153 -10.47 -5.36 7.41
C ILE A 153 -11.83 -4.67 7.41
N THR A 154 -12.49 -4.67 8.57
CA THR A 154 -13.74 -3.94 8.79
C THR A 154 -13.55 -2.87 9.85
N ILE A 155 -13.83 -1.63 9.49
CA ILE A 155 -13.87 -0.49 10.41
C ILE A 155 -15.31 -0.30 10.88
N LEU A 156 -15.51 -0.22 12.19
CA LEU A 156 -16.82 0.04 12.80
C LEU A 156 -16.91 1.51 13.20
N LYS A 157 -17.99 2.17 12.77
CA LYS A 157 -18.28 3.59 13.02
C LYS A 157 -19.47 3.77 13.95
#